data_AF-A0A6A3YTX6-F1
#
_entry.id   AF-A0A6A3YTX6-F1
#
_cell.length_a   1.000
_cell.length_b   1.000
_cell.length_c   1.000
_cell.angle_alpha   90.00
_cell.angle_beta   90.00
_cell.angle_gamma   90.00
#
_symmetry.space_group_name_H-M   'P 1'
#
loop_
_entity.id
_entity.type
_entity.pdbx_description
1 polymer ?
#
loop_
_entity_poly.entity_id
_entity_poly.type
_entity_poly.pdbx_seq_one_letter_code
_entity_poly.pdbx_strand_id
1 'polypeptide(L)'
;MKFTSAICAAFAALVPFAANAQSTYSSLISDLVTVPVTEIQAGKSYVAGIRSTKDGSNFCAGALISASHVLTTASCIPNNIRWVSLASTAYTGATDGEQIKVVAYMPHPNNTGYSNDFVVLELETATTLKPVIMDPAKSIVKAGMKGGRLGWNDTLAEAVQSRYLHSVEVQLLSQKQCATELTVDKTMLCSRGVSATKSCMGDEGGAVIVTKKNRDVLVGLVSGNDGCGEEGGMSVFARVSSVRPWIDSIIKGVCVA
;
A
#
# COMPACT_ATOMS: atom_id res chain seq x y z
N MET A 1 -84.83 -36.38 16.63
CA MET A 1 -84.61 -35.69 17.92
C MET A 1 -83.47 -34.69 17.76
N LYS A 2 -83.67 -33.49 18.32
CA LYS A 2 -82.70 -32.40 18.56
C LYS A 2 -82.40 -31.45 17.39
N PHE A 3 -83.18 -30.37 17.42
CA PHE A 3 -82.80 -29.00 17.07
C PHE A 3 -81.55 -28.54 17.84
N THR A 4 -80.75 -27.64 17.23
CA THR A 4 -80.15 -26.40 17.79
C THR A 4 -79.29 -25.77 16.67
N SER A 5 -79.64 -24.56 16.19
CA SER A 5 -79.08 -23.25 16.59
C SER A 5 -77.57 -23.11 16.33
N ALA A 6 -76.99 -22.00 15.89
CA ALA A 6 -77.41 -20.71 15.34
C ALA A 6 -76.08 -19.92 15.14
N ILE A 7 -76.12 -18.86 14.32
CA ILE A 7 -75.27 -17.63 14.42
C ILE A 7 -73.79 -17.80 13.97
N CYS A 8 -73.40 -17.28 12.80
CA CYS A 8 -73.04 -15.87 12.46
C CYS A 8 -71.56 -15.55 12.76
N ALA A 9 -70.76 -15.30 11.71
CA ALA A 9 -69.74 -14.26 11.67
C ALA A 9 -69.03 -14.30 10.31
N ALA A 10 -69.29 -13.29 9.48
CA ALA A 10 -68.49 -12.98 8.31
C ALA A 10 -67.11 -12.50 8.79
N PHE A 11 -66.06 -13.27 8.50
CA PHE A 11 -64.68 -12.79 8.62
C PHE A 11 -64.21 -12.31 7.25
N ALA A 12 -64.10 -10.99 7.11
CA ALA A 12 -63.45 -10.34 6.00
C ALA A 12 -61.99 -10.82 5.91
N ALA A 13 -61.60 -11.27 4.72
CA ALA A 13 -60.23 -11.67 4.42
C ALA A 13 -59.32 -10.43 4.50
N LEU A 14 -58.53 -10.34 5.58
CA LEU A 14 -57.36 -9.47 5.65
C LEU A 14 -56.24 -10.12 4.84
N VAL A 15 -56.04 -9.63 3.61
CA VAL A 15 -54.82 -9.91 2.84
C VAL A 15 -53.70 -9.07 3.48
N PRO A 16 -52.62 -9.66 4.01
CA PRO A 16 -51.48 -8.87 4.41
C PRO A 16 -50.78 -8.37 3.15
N PHE A 17 -50.86 -7.07 2.89
CA PHE A 17 -49.90 -6.38 2.03
C PHE A 17 -48.52 -6.55 2.68
N ALA A 18 -47.73 -7.50 2.18
CA ALA A 18 -46.30 -7.52 2.44
C ALA A 18 -45.70 -6.26 1.82
N ALA A 19 -45.48 -5.25 2.65
CA ALA A 19 -44.73 -4.06 2.26
C ALA A 19 -43.34 -4.52 1.81
N ASN A 20 -43.08 -4.31 0.53
CA ASN A 20 -41.88 -4.72 -0.17
C ASN A 20 -40.70 -3.89 0.36
N ALA A 21 -40.05 -4.34 1.44
CA ALA A 21 -38.88 -3.70 2.06
C ALA A 21 -37.58 -3.89 1.23
N GLN A 22 -37.71 -4.05 -0.09
CA GLN A 22 -36.62 -4.37 -1.00
C GLN A 22 -36.08 -3.15 -1.76
N SER A 23 -36.68 -1.95 -1.62
CA SER A 23 -36.33 -0.80 -2.49
C SER A 23 -35.44 0.27 -1.85
N THR A 24 -35.17 0.24 -0.54
CA THR A 24 -34.33 1.26 0.13
C THR A 24 -32.87 0.82 0.36
N TYR A 25 -32.56 -0.48 0.27
CA TYR A 25 -31.18 -0.97 0.35
C TYR A 25 -30.39 -0.78 -0.95
N SER A 26 -31.09 -0.68 -2.09
CA SER A 26 -30.45 -0.57 -3.41
C SER A 26 -29.80 0.81 -3.62
N SER A 27 -30.37 1.88 -3.05
CA SER A 27 -29.88 3.24 -3.25
C SER A 27 -28.71 3.64 -2.34
N LEU A 28 -28.39 2.86 -1.31
CA LEU A 28 -27.22 3.11 -0.44
C LEU A 28 -25.93 2.45 -0.96
N ILE A 29 -26.04 1.54 -1.93
CA ILE A 29 -24.89 0.86 -2.54
C ILE A 29 -24.36 1.67 -3.74
N SER A 30 -25.17 2.53 -4.35
CA SER A 30 -24.79 3.31 -5.53
C SER A 30 -23.91 4.54 -5.25
N ASP A 31 -23.80 4.98 -4.00
CA ASP A 31 -22.90 6.09 -3.61
C ASP A 31 -21.48 5.61 -3.22
N LEU A 32 -21.21 4.31 -3.30
CA LEU A 32 -19.84 3.77 -3.30
C LEU A 32 -19.18 4.04 -4.65
N VAL A 33 -18.88 5.31 -4.95
CA VAL A 33 -17.80 5.65 -5.88
C VAL A 33 -16.48 5.25 -5.22
N THR A 34 -16.25 3.94 -5.18
CA THR A 34 -15.05 3.28 -4.69
C THR A 34 -14.04 3.28 -5.83
N VAL A 35 -12.97 4.06 -5.73
CA VAL A 35 -11.79 3.74 -6.53
C VAL A 35 -11.32 2.36 -6.10
N PRO A 36 -10.99 1.47 -7.05
CA PRO A 36 -10.72 0.09 -6.75
C PRO A 36 -9.39 -0.02 -6.02
N VAL A 37 -9.46 -0.17 -4.71
CA VAL A 37 -8.54 -1.07 -4.02
C VAL A 37 -8.45 -2.32 -4.88
N THR A 38 -7.30 -2.52 -5.52
CA THR A 38 -7.13 -3.60 -6.49
C THR A 38 -6.30 -4.67 -5.83
N GLU A 39 -6.90 -5.84 -5.60
CA GLU A 39 -6.15 -7.02 -5.16
C GLU A 39 -5.19 -7.45 -6.26
N ILE A 40 -3.91 -7.57 -5.91
CA ILE A 40 -2.86 -7.99 -6.83
C ILE A 40 -2.72 -9.50 -6.77
N GLN A 41 -3.19 -10.16 -7.82
CA GLN A 41 -3.11 -11.61 -7.96
C GLN A 41 -1.70 -12.10 -8.34
N ALA A 42 -0.93 -11.29 -9.09
CA ALA A 42 0.42 -11.64 -9.56
C ALA A 42 1.15 -10.41 -10.13
N GLY A 43 2.43 -10.59 -10.49
CA GLY A 43 3.19 -9.65 -11.33
C GLY A 43 3.95 -8.55 -10.58
N LYS A 44 3.87 -8.52 -9.25
CA LYS A 44 4.58 -7.55 -8.38
C LYS A 44 5.59 -8.25 -7.48
N SER A 45 6.34 -9.20 -8.03
CA SER A 45 7.26 -10.06 -7.24
C SER A 45 8.39 -9.31 -6.54
N TYR A 46 8.66 -8.07 -6.95
CA TYR A 46 9.62 -7.18 -6.32
C TYR A 46 9.10 -6.56 -5.02
N VAL A 47 7.80 -6.65 -4.70
CA VAL A 47 7.29 -6.12 -3.43
C VAL A 47 7.80 -7.02 -2.31
N ALA A 48 8.39 -6.39 -1.31
CA ALA A 48 9.02 -7.04 -0.18
C ALA A 48 8.19 -6.84 1.09
N GLY A 49 7.94 -7.91 1.83
CA GLY A 49 7.41 -7.87 3.18
C GLY A 49 8.53 -8.00 4.21
N ILE A 50 8.61 -7.08 5.17
CA ILE A 50 9.72 -6.99 6.15
C ILE A 50 9.22 -7.44 7.53
N ARG A 51 9.99 -8.33 8.17
CA ARG A 51 9.52 -9.06 9.36
C ARG A 51 10.65 -9.46 10.32
N SER A 52 10.26 -9.77 11.56
CA SER A 52 11.17 -10.12 12.66
C SER A 52 11.54 -11.60 12.70
N THR A 53 10.66 -12.46 12.20
CA THR A 53 10.85 -13.92 12.16
C THR A 53 10.54 -14.42 10.77
N LYS A 54 11.12 -15.56 10.39
CA LYS A 54 10.98 -16.16 9.05
C LYS A 54 9.51 -16.26 8.60
N ASP A 55 8.67 -16.81 9.47
CA ASP A 55 7.24 -17.06 9.22
C ASP A 55 6.31 -16.00 9.88
N GLY A 56 6.88 -14.89 10.34
CA GLY A 56 6.14 -13.82 11.00
C GLY A 56 5.37 -12.92 10.03
N SER A 57 4.47 -12.12 10.59
CA SER A 57 3.76 -11.05 9.86
C SER A 57 4.71 -9.92 9.43
N ASN A 58 4.39 -9.29 8.31
CA ASN A 58 5.09 -8.09 7.86
C ASN A 58 4.72 -6.91 8.77
N PHE A 59 5.71 -6.19 9.30
CA PHE A 59 5.49 -4.91 10.00
C PHE A 59 5.77 -3.71 9.10
N CYS A 60 6.52 -3.91 8.02
CA CYS A 60 6.84 -2.94 6.99
C CYS A 60 6.84 -3.62 5.63
N ALA A 61 6.87 -2.82 4.57
CA ALA A 61 7.12 -3.28 3.22
C ALA A 61 8.36 -2.62 2.61
N GLY A 62 8.69 -3.03 1.38
CA GLY A 62 9.82 -2.51 0.62
C GLY A 62 9.74 -2.94 -0.84
N ALA A 63 10.83 -2.70 -1.57
CA ALA A 63 10.98 -3.12 -2.95
C ALA A 63 12.36 -3.72 -3.22
N LEU A 64 12.41 -4.84 -3.94
CA LEU A 64 13.62 -5.43 -4.46
C LEU A 64 14.24 -4.52 -5.53
N ILE A 65 15.43 -3.99 -5.27
CA ILE A 65 16.15 -3.03 -6.13
C ILE A 65 17.39 -3.63 -6.81
N SER A 66 17.86 -4.78 -6.32
CA SER A 66 18.84 -5.65 -6.99
C SER A 66 18.62 -7.10 -6.52
N ALA A 67 19.39 -8.07 -7.05
CA ALA A 67 19.25 -9.47 -6.64
C ALA A 67 19.48 -9.72 -5.14
N SER A 68 20.22 -8.86 -4.44
CA SER A 68 20.54 -9.01 -3.02
C SER A 68 20.22 -7.77 -2.18
N HIS A 69 19.43 -6.84 -2.71
CA HIS A 69 19.11 -5.59 -2.00
C HIS A 69 17.64 -5.22 -2.08
N VAL A 70 17.07 -4.85 -0.93
CA VAL A 70 15.71 -4.33 -0.79
C VAL A 70 15.78 -2.90 -0.27
N LEU A 71 15.00 -2.00 -0.86
CA LEU A 71 14.85 -0.62 -0.40
C LEU A 71 13.57 -0.49 0.43
N THR A 72 13.67 0.19 1.57
CA THR A 72 12.55 0.53 2.47
C THR A 72 12.85 1.85 3.18
N THR A 73 12.02 2.28 4.12
CA THR A 73 12.19 3.51 4.90
C THR A 73 13.00 3.26 6.19
N ALA A 74 13.74 4.27 6.64
CA ALA A 74 14.46 4.23 7.91
C ALA A 74 13.48 4.17 9.11
N SER A 75 12.25 4.66 8.92
CA SER A 75 11.12 4.50 9.85
C SER A 75 10.82 3.04 10.22
N CYS A 76 11.28 2.05 9.43
CA CYS A 76 11.16 0.64 9.74
C CYS A 76 12.23 0.09 10.70
N ILE A 77 13.36 0.79 10.87
CA ILE A 77 14.52 0.34 11.67
C ILE A 77 14.22 0.11 13.16
N PRO A 78 13.36 0.91 13.83
CA PRO A 78 12.99 0.63 15.22
C PRO A 78 12.36 -0.75 15.42
N ASN A 79 11.80 -1.35 14.37
CA ASN A 79 11.35 -2.73 14.37
C ASN A 79 12.55 -3.67 14.13
N ASN A 80 12.52 -4.86 14.71
CA ASN A 80 13.61 -5.84 14.60
C ASN A 80 13.67 -6.47 13.18
N ILE A 81 14.24 -5.76 12.20
CA ILE A 81 14.41 -6.24 10.82
C ILE A 81 15.34 -7.46 10.80
N ARG A 82 14.81 -8.62 10.38
CA ARG A 82 15.57 -9.88 10.33
C ARG A 82 15.37 -10.67 9.05
N TRP A 83 14.19 -10.58 8.46
CA TRP A 83 13.81 -11.34 7.28
C TRP A 83 13.03 -10.47 6.30
N VAL A 84 13.13 -10.83 5.03
CA VAL A 84 12.30 -10.34 3.95
C VAL A 84 11.58 -11.52 3.31
N SER A 85 10.31 -11.32 2.94
CA SER A 85 9.58 -12.17 2.02
C SER A 85 9.36 -11.46 0.69
N LEU A 86 9.70 -12.12 -0.40
CA LEU A 86 9.50 -11.65 -1.77
C LEU A 86 8.53 -12.56 -2.53
N ALA A 87 7.92 -12.04 -3.58
CA ALA A 87 6.97 -12.77 -4.43
C ALA A 87 5.76 -13.38 -3.70
N SER A 88 5.51 -12.95 -2.46
CA SER A 88 4.31 -13.30 -1.72
C SER A 88 3.16 -12.38 -2.11
N THR A 89 1.97 -12.93 -2.33
CA THR A 89 0.76 -12.12 -2.27
C THR A 89 0.18 -12.17 -0.87
N ALA A 90 0.46 -13.20 -0.07
CA ALA A 90 -0.03 -13.32 1.30
C ALA A 90 0.64 -12.33 2.28
N TYR A 91 -0.13 -11.84 3.26
CA TYR A 91 0.39 -10.96 4.32
C TYR A 91 1.53 -11.57 5.14
N THR A 92 1.44 -12.86 5.45
CA THR A 92 2.48 -13.55 6.23
C THR A 92 3.59 -14.11 5.33
N GLY A 93 3.42 -14.14 4.00
CA GLY A 93 4.36 -14.73 3.02
C GLY A 93 5.03 -16.03 3.40
N ALA A 94 4.41 -16.77 4.33
CA ALA A 94 4.97 -17.95 4.97
C ALA A 94 4.88 -19.17 4.06
N THR A 95 3.95 -19.13 3.09
CA THR A 95 3.56 -20.28 2.27
C THR A 95 3.90 -20.14 0.78
N ASP A 96 4.11 -18.91 0.30
CA ASP A 96 4.17 -18.57 -1.12
C ASP A 96 5.37 -17.66 -1.49
N GLY A 97 6.04 -17.06 -0.50
CA GLY A 97 7.16 -16.14 -0.73
C GLY A 97 8.55 -16.75 -0.53
N GLU A 98 9.54 -16.19 -1.23
CA GLU A 98 10.96 -16.45 -0.95
C GLU A 98 11.36 -15.71 0.33
N GLN A 99 11.79 -16.46 1.35
CA GLN A 99 12.12 -15.92 2.67
C GLN A 99 13.64 -15.86 2.84
N ILE A 100 14.17 -14.65 2.89
CA ILE A 100 15.62 -14.42 2.89
C ILE A 100 15.98 -13.59 4.13
N LYS A 101 17.05 -13.99 4.82
CA LYS A 101 17.55 -13.21 5.96
C LYS A 101 18.12 -11.88 5.49
N VAL A 102 17.99 -10.88 6.35
CA VAL A 102 18.69 -9.61 6.24
C VAL A 102 19.98 -9.72 7.04
N VAL A 103 21.13 -9.47 6.39
CA VAL A 103 22.46 -9.54 7.01
C VAL A 103 23.01 -8.17 7.39
N ALA A 104 22.55 -7.12 6.71
CA ALA A 104 22.89 -5.74 7.02
C ALA A 104 21.77 -4.79 6.61
N TYR A 105 21.74 -3.61 7.23
CA TYR A 105 20.93 -2.49 6.78
C TYR A 105 21.78 -1.22 6.78
N MET A 106 21.63 -0.40 5.75
CA MET A 106 22.41 0.80 5.48
C MET A 106 21.46 1.99 5.40
N PRO A 107 21.24 2.72 6.52
CA PRO A 107 20.39 3.90 6.51
C PRO A 107 21.06 5.01 5.69
N HIS A 108 20.26 5.85 5.05
CA HIS A 108 20.79 7.02 4.37
C HIS A 108 21.51 7.93 5.39
N PRO A 109 22.78 8.35 5.15
CA PRO A 109 23.59 9.05 6.16
C PRO A 109 23.01 10.40 6.59
N ASN A 110 22.22 11.02 5.71
CA ASN A 110 21.54 12.30 5.97
C ASN A 110 20.06 12.12 6.31
N ASN A 111 19.64 10.96 6.83
CA ASN A 111 18.28 10.78 7.31
C ASN A 111 18.01 11.68 8.52
N THR A 112 16.93 12.47 8.47
CA THR A 112 16.48 13.31 9.58
C THR A 112 14.96 13.20 9.75
N GLY A 113 14.49 11.99 10.10
CA GLY A 113 13.07 11.66 10.13
C GLY A 113 12.56 11.37 8.73
N TYR A 114 11.60 12.15 8.23
CA TYR A 114 11.00 11.96 6.90
C TYR A 114 11.89 12.44 5.75
N SER A 115 12.91 13.26 6.03
CA SER A 115 13.90 13.68 5.03
C SER A 115 14.93 12.58 4.81
N ASN A 116 15.18 12.23 3.53
CA ASN A 116 16.00 11.08 3.15
C ASN A 116 15.61 9.80 3.92
N ASP A 117 14.31 9.54 4.04
CA ASP A 117 13.77 8.36 4.74
C ASP A 117 13.99 7.07 3.94
N PHE A 118 15.24 6.59 3.97
CA PHE A 118 15.68 5.42 3.21
C PHE A 118 16.62 4.54 4.02
N VAL A 119 16.46 3.24 3.82
CA VAL A 119 17.43 2.22 4.24
C VAL A 119 17.51 1.15 3.15
N VAL A 120 18.73 0.75 2.81
CA VAL A 120 18.97 -0.42 1.96
C VAL A 120 19.22 -1.61 2.85
N LEU A 121 18.46 -2.69 2.65
CA LEU A 121 18.66 -3.98 3.29
C LEU A 121 19.51 -4.87 2.39
N GLU A 122 20.53 -5.51 2.95
CA GLU A 122 21.33 -6.53 2.27
C GLU A 122 20.81 -7.92 2.64
N LEU A 123 20.60 -8.75 1.63
CA LEU A 123 20.05 -10.10 1.76
C LEU A 123 21.17 -11.15 1.85
N GLU A 124 20.98 -12.17 2.70
CA GLU A 124 21.94 -13.29 2.88
C GLU A 124 22.19 -14.07 1.58
N THR A 125 21.19 -14.11 0.69
CA THR A 125 21.28 -14.83 -0.59
C THR A 125 20.64 -14.01 -1.69
N ALA A 126 21.28 -14.01 -2.87
CA ALA A 126 20.75 -13.35 -4.04
C ALA A 126 19.55 -14.14 -4.60
N THR A 127 18.42 -13.47 -4.78
CA THR A 127 17.22 -14.03 -5.41
C THR A 127 17.36 -14.03 -6.94
N THR A 128 16.64 -14.94 -7.60
CA THR A 128 16.47 -14.95 -9.06
C THR A 128 15.33 -14.02 -9.54
N LEU A 129 14.59 -13.41 -8.61
CA LEU A 129 13.50 -12.50 -8.93
C LEU A 129 14.01 -11.23 -9.61
N LYS A 130 13.19 -10.67 -10.51
CA LYS A 130 13.52 -9.44 -11.21
C LYS A 130 13.31 -8.23 -10.30
N PRO A 131 14.34 -7.40 -10.07
CA PRO A 131 14.17 -6.15 -9.34
C PRO A 131 13.28 -5.16 -10.09
N VAL A 132 12.66 -4.24 -9.34
CA VAL A 132 11.90 -3.14 -9.93
C VAL A 132 12.85 -2.13 -10.58
N ILE A 133 12.39 -1.46 -11.64
CA ILE A 133 13.14 -0.34 -12.21
C ILE A 133 13.00 0.84 -11.24
N MET A 134 14.12 1.40 -10.79
CA MET A 134 14.08 2.61 -9.96
C MET A 134 14.00 3.87 -10.81
N ASP A 135 13.32 4.90 -10.30
CA ASP A 135 13.30 6.25 -10.90
C ASP A 135 14.74 6.80 -11.03
N PRO A 136 15.16 7.27 -12.22
CA PRO A 136 16.47 7.89 -12.39
C PRO A 136 16.61 9.20 -11.62
N ALA A 137 17.84 9.65 -11.37
CA ALA A 137 18.13 10.90 -10.67
C ALA A 137 17.40 12.11 -11.31
N LYS A 138 17.32 12.13 -12.65
CA LYS A 138 16.39 13.00 -13.37
C LYS A 138 15.01 12.34 -13.41
N SER A 139 14.25 12.56 -12.35
CA SER A 139 12.95 11.92 -12.11
C SER A 139 12.02 11.94 -13.33
N ILE A 140 11.32 10.82 -13.54
CA ILE A 140 10.23 10.74 -14.53
C ILE A 140 8.93 11.33 -14.01
N VAL A 141 8.82 11.57 -12.70
CA VAL A 141 7.59 12.02 -12.05
C VAL A 141 7.24 13.43 -12.52
N LYS A 142 5.99 13.60 -12.91
CA LYS A 142 5.38 14.89 -13.22
C LYS A 142 4.11 15.03 -12.40
N ALA A 143 3.77 16.27 -12.06
CA ALA A 143 2.50 16.56 -11.38
C ALA A 143 1.33 16.06 -12.21
N GLY A 144 0.33 15.50 -11.53
CA GLY A 144 -0.85 14.90 -12.13
C GLY A 144 -0.67 13.46 -12.61
N MET A 145 0.56 12.91 -12.59
CA MET A 145 0.76 11.49 -12.89
C MET A 145 0.08 10.60 -11.86
N LYS A 146 -0.58 9.55 -12.33
CA LYS A 146 -1.13 8.50 -11.48
C LYS A 146 -0.04 7.51 -11.08
N GLY A 147 -0.06 7.08 -9.83
CA GLY A 147 0.77 6.01 -9.29
C GLY A 147 -0.08 5.04 -8.47
N GLY A 148 0.50 3.90 -8.11
CA GLY A 148 -0.09 2.94 -7.19
C GLY A 148 0.79 2.74 -5.98
N ARG A 149 0.26 2.94 -4.78
CA ARG A 149 0.92 2.51 -3.54
C ARG A 149 0.57 1.06 -3.26
N LEU A 150 1.57 0.25 -2.96
CA LEU A 150 1.47 -1.19 -2.78
C LEU A 150 1.67 -1.56 -1.31
N GLY A 151 0.81 -2.43 -0.77
CA GLY A 151 0.93 -2.92 0.61
C GLY A 151 -0.16 -3.92 0.98
N TRP A 152 -0.04 -4.48 2.18
CA TRP A 152 -0.96 -5.48 2.74
C TRP A 152 -1.87 -4.92 3.82
N ASN A 153 -1.46 -3.89 4.57
CA ASN A 153 -2.32 -3.29 5.59
C ASN A 153 -3.15 -2.12 5.05
N ASP A 154 -4.39 -2.04 5.52
CA ASP A 154 -5.24 -0.86 5.51
C ASP A 154 -5.33 -0.33 6.94
N THR A 155 -4.84 0.88 7.20
CA THR A 155 -4.81 1.41 8.58
C THR A 155 -6.11 2.11 9.02
N LEU A 156 -7.15 2.17 8.18
CA LEU A 156 -8.38 2.91 8.48
C LEU A 156 -9.69 2.12 8.32
N ALA A 157 -9.72 1.03 7.56
CA ALA A 157 -10.89 0.16 7.54
C ALA A 157 -10.92 -0.71 8.81
N GLU A 158 -12.09 -0.85 9.42
CA GLU A 158 -12.36 -1.71 10.58
C GLU A 158 -11.70 -3.11 10.44
N ALA A 159 -10.50 -3.24 11.01
CA ALA A 159 -9.85 -4.45 11.49
C ALA A 159 -9.82 -5.71 10.58
N VAL A 160 -9.54 -5.58 9.28
CA VAL A 160 -9.07 -6.74 8.50
C VAL A 160 -7.79 -6.39 7.78
N GLN A 161 -6.65 -6.79 8.35
CA GLN A 161 -5.41 -6.95 7.58
C GLN A 161 -5.76 -7.69 6.30
N SER A 162 -5.47 -7.08 5.15
CA SER A 162 -5.81 -7.75 3.92
C SER A 162 -4.96 -9.00 3.82
N ARG A 163 -5.59 -10.15 3.57
CA ARG A 163 -4.86 -11.41 3.40
C ARG A 163 -3.90 -11.33 2.23
N TYR A 164 -4.17 -10.44 1.27
CA TYR A 164 -3.47 -10.32 0.00
C TYR A 164 -2.92 -8.92 -0.26
N LEU A 165 -1.92 -8.83 -1.13
CA LEU A 165 -1.31 -7.58 -1.57
C LEU A 165 -2.34 -6.73 -2.35
N HIS A 166 -2.40 -5.45 -2.03
CA HIS A 166 -3.30 -4.50 -2.69
C HIS A 166 -2.55 -3.32 -3.30
N SER A 167 -3.20 -2.68 -4.28
CA SER A 167 -2.79 -1.39 -4.82
C SER A 167 -3.90 -0.37 -4.64
N VAL A 168 -3.53 0.83 -4.19
CA VAL A 168 -4.41 2.00 -4.23
C VAL A 168 -3.83 3.04 -5.18
N GLU A 169 -4.66 3.49 -6.11
CA GLU A 169 -4.30 4.57 -7.03
C GLU A 169 -4.20 5.90 -6.27
N VAL A 170 -3.16 6.67 -6.58
CA VAL A 170 -2.92 8.01 -6.05
C VAL A 170 -2.50 8.95 -7.18
N GLN A 171 -2.77 10.25 -7.03
CA GLN A 171 -2.29 11.26 -7.97
C GLN A 171 -1.09 12.01 -7.38
N LEU A 172 0.06 11.90 -8.03
CA LEU A 172 1.29 12.58 -7.63
C LEU A 172 1.18 14.09 -7.87
N LEU A 173 1.67 14.88 -6.91
CA LEU A 173 1.59 16.34 -6.95
C LEU A 173 2.97 16.97 -7.21
N SER A 174 2.96 18.25 -7.61
CA SER A 174 4.19 19.05 -7.63
C SER A 174 4.63 19.41 -6.21
N GLN A 175 5.92 19.68 -6.01
CA GLN A 175 6.43 20.18 -4.72
C GLN A 175 5.70 21.44 -4.25
N LYS A 176 5.34 22.34 -5.17
CA LYS A 176 4.60 23.55 -4.83
C LYS A 176 3.21 23.23 -4.28
N GLN A 177 2.52 22.24 -4.86
CA GLN A 177 1.22 21.78 -4.35
C GLN A 177 1.37 21.03 -3.03
N CYS A 178 2.40 20.21 -2.85
CA CYS A 178 2.66 19.57 -1.57
C CYS A 178 2.86 20.62 -0.45
N ALA A 179 3.64 21.66 -0.72
CA ALA A 179 3.99 22.70 0.23
C ALA A 179 2.82 23.62 0.63
N THR A 180 1.63 23.50 0.03
CA THR A 180 0.46 24.27 0.48
C THR A 180 -0.18 23.71 1.74
N GLU A 181 -0.02 22.40 1.99
CA GLU A 181 -0.65 21.69 3.11
C GLU A 181 0.37 20.95 3.99
N LEU A 182 1.55 20.64 3.46
CA LEU A 182 2.56 19.81 4.12
C LEU A 182 3.92 20.52 4.23
N THR A 183 4.67 20.21 5.29
CA THR A 183 6.09 20.57 5.36
C THR A 183 6.90 19.51 4.61
N VAL A 184 7.35 19.84 3.39
CA VAL A 184 8.09 18.92 2.52
C VAL A 184 9.39 19.52 2.01
N ASP A 185 10.38 18.66 1.75
CA ASP A 185 11.62 19.02 1.09
C ASP A 185 11.82 18.24 -0.22
N LYS A 186 12.94 18.49 -0.91
CA LYS A 186 13.28 17.86 -2.20
C LYS A 186 13.43 16.33 -2.17
N THR A 187 13.57 15.75 -0.99
CA THR A 187 13.74 14.31 -0.75
C THR A 187 12.39 13.60 -0.58
N MET A 188 11.29 14.36 -0.58
CA MET A 188 9.93 13.86 -0.46
C MET A 188 9.15 14.02 -1.77
N LEU A 189 8.16 13.17 -1.97
CA LEU A 189 7.05 13.29 -2.90
C LEU A 189 5.77 13.38 -2.09
N CYS A 190 4.71 13.92 -2.68
CA CYS A 190 3.39 13.75 -2.11
C CYS A 190 2.37 13.39 -3.19
N SER A 191 1.26 12.84 -2.73
CA SER A 191 0.09 12.57 -3.57
C SER A 191 -1.18 13.01 -2.89
N ARG A 192 -2.23 13.14 -3.68
CA ARG A 192 -3.60 13.18 -3.17
C ARG A 192 -4.31 11.87 -3.53
N GLY A 193 -5.16 11.40 -2.63
CA GLY A 193 -6.12 10.34 -2.96
C GLY A 193 -6.99 10.77 -4.13
N VAL A 194 -7.25 9.89 -5.08
CA VAL A 194 -8.12 10.16 -6.24
C VAL A 194 -9.62 9.94 -5.92
N SER A 195 -9.97 9.65 -4.66
CA SER A 195 -11.35 9.40 -4.20
C SER A 195 -11.52 9.58 -2.69
N ALA A 196 -12.77 9.59 -2.23
CA ALA A 196 -13.18 9.50 -0.82
C ALA A 196 -12.96 8.11 -0.20
N THR A 197 -12.04 7.30 -0.76
CA THR A 197 -11.75 5.98 -0.19
C THR A 197 -11.10 6.18 1.17
N LYS A 198 -11.78 5.78 2.24
CA LYS A 198 -11.28 5.82 3.63
C LYS A 198 -10.14 4.83 3.91
N SER A 199 -9.52 4.29 2.87
CA SER A 199 -8.51 3.26 3.00
C SER A 199 -7.13 3.90 3.06
N CYS A 200 -6.35 3.48 4.05
CA CYS A 200 -4.93 3.78 4.17
C CYS A 200 -4.10 2.56 3.77
N MET A 201 -4.41 2.00 2.60
CA MET A 201 -3.66 0.86 2.08
C MET A 201 -2.23 1.21 1.68
N GLY A 202 -1.28 0.60 2.36
CA GLY A 202 0.14 0.83 2.15
C GLY A 202 0.84 0.61 3.48
N ASP A 203 1.82 -0.30 3.49
CA ASP A 203 2.66 -0.47 4.67
C ASP A 203 3.73 0.60 4.67
N GLU A 204 4.19 1.02 5.85
CA GLU A 204 5.40 1.83 5.98
C GLU A 204 6.54 1.19 5.16
N GLY A 205 7.22 1.99 4.34
CA GLY A 205 8.24 1.52 3.40
C GLY A 205 7.71 0.88 2.11
N GLY A 206 6.39 0.77 1.93
CA GLY A 206 5.74 0.17 0.77
C GLY A 206 6.02 0.88 -0.55
N ALA A 207 6.04 0.12 -1.64
CA ALA A 207 6.44 0.64 -2.96
C ALA A 207 5.38 1.57 -3.56
N VAL A 208 5.80 2.75 -4.03
CA VAL A 208 4.98 3.64 -4.86
C VAL A 208 5.45 3.53 -6.31
N ILE A 209 4.55 3.01 -7.16
CA ILE A 209 4.86 2.61 -8.53
C ILE A 209 4.17 3.52 -9.54
N VAL A 210 4.92 3.94 -10.55
CA VAL A 210 4.38 4.52 -11.79
C VAL A 210 4.63 3.53 -12.93
N THR A 211 3.56 3.06 -13.58
CA THR A 211 3.68 2.19 -14.74
C THR A 211 3.80 3.02 -16.01
N LYS A 212 4.92 2.87 -16.74
CA LYS A 212 5.18 3.58 -18.00
C LYS A 212 5.57 2.58 -19.08
N LYS A 213 4.83 2.57 -20.21
CA LYS A 213 5.05 1.61 -21.31
C LYS A 213 5.09 0.15 -20.81
N ASN A 214 4.11 -0.23 -19.98
CA ASN A 214 4.00 -1.55 -19.35
C ASN A 214 5.20 -1.96 -18.48
N ARG A 215 5.95 -0.99 -17.94
CA ARG A 215 7.02 -1.24 -16.98
C ARG A 215 6.80 -0.45 -15.71
N ASP A 216 6.93 -1.13 -14.59
CA ASP A 216 6.83 -0.53 -13.27
C ASP A 216 8.11 0.20 -12.92
N VAL A 217 7.95 1.45 -12.49
CA VAL A 217 9.03 2.29 -11.98
C VAL A 217 8.75 2.65 -10.54
N LEU A 218 9.66 2.28 -9.64
CA LEU A 218 9.65 2.68 -8.24
C LEU A 218 10.04 4.16 -8.14
N VAL A 219 9.04 5.00 -7.85
CA VAL A 219 9.22 6.46 -7.75
C VAL A 219 9.33 6.94 -6.31
N GLY A 220 8.77 6.17 -5.37
CA GLY A 220 8.87 6.47 -3.96
C GLY A 220 8.57 5.27 -3.06
N LEU A 221 8.70 5.50 -1.76
CA LEU A 221 8.28 4.59 -0.72
C LEU A 221 7.31 5.29 0.23
N VAL A 222 6.29 4.59 0.70
CA VAL A 222 5.38 5.09 1.73
C VAL A 222 6.21 5.51 2.94
N SER A 223 6.08 6.78 3.34
CA SER A 223 6.78 7.42 4.45
C SER A 223 5.73 8.20 5.26
N GLY A 224 6.01 8.56 6.52
CA GLY A 224 4.99 9.05 7.45
C GLY A 224 4.28 10.37 7.09
N ASN A 225 3.44 10.89 7.98
CA ASN A 225 2.42 11.93 7.70
C ASN A 225 1.47 11.53 6.57
N ASP A 226 0.78 10.40 6.75
CA ASP A 226 -0.22 9.96 5.79
C ASP A 226 -1.61 10.46 6.22
N GLY A 227 -2.10 11.50 5.53
CA GLY A 227 -3.50 11.94 5.61
C GLY A 227 -4.44 11.03 4.81
N CYS A 228 -4.01 9.85 4.36
CA CYS A 228 -4.83 8.92 3.61
C CYS A 228 -6.15 8.61 4.30
N GLY A 229 -7.13 8.21 3.49
CA GLY A 229 -8.48 7.91 3.92
C GLY A 229 -9.32 9.09 4.42
N GLU A 230 -8.74 10.28 4.54
CA GLU A 230 -9.50 11.51 4.54
C GLU A 230 -9.80 11.92 3.09
N GLU A 231 -10.99 12.45 2.85
CA GLU A 231 -11.35 12.97 1.52
C GLU A 231 -10.43 14.14 1.17
N GLY A 232 -9.61 13.95 0.14
CA GLY A 232 -8.58 14.93 -0.23
C GLY A 232 -7.33 14.91 0.67
N GLY A 233 -7.16 13.92 1.53
CA GLY A 233 -5.92 13.75 2.28
C GLY A 233 -4.69 13.67 1.38
N MET A 234 -3.58 14.26 1.84
CA MET A 234 -2.28 14.12 1.20
C MET A 234 -1.43 13.06 1.90
N SER A 235 -0.74 12.25 1.10
CA SER A 235 0.24 11.27 1.58
C SER A 235 1.65 11.74 1.22
N VAL A 236 2.62 11.51 2.09
CA VAL A 236 4.04 11.79 1.83
C VAL A 236 4.78 10.49 1.52
N PHE A 237 5.71 10.55 0.56
CA PHE A 237 6.55 9.43 0.17
C PHE A 237 8.01 9.85 0.15
N ALA A 238 8.92 8.94 0.49
CA ALA A 238 10.34 9.14 0.27
C ALA A 238 10.63 9.12 -1.24
N ARG A 239 11.32 10.13 -1.78
CA ARG A 239 11.55 10.31 -3.24
C ARG A 239 12.78 9.55 -3.71
N VAL A 240 12.60 8.45 -4.46
CA VAL A 240 13.70 7.57 -4.90
C VAL A 240 14.72 8.28 -5.78
N SER A 241 14.26 9.14 -6.70
CA SER A 241 15.16 9.91 -7.58
C SER A 241 16.10 10.86 -6.82
N SER A 242 15.75 11.29 -5.61
CA SER A 242 16.60 12.19 -4.81
C SER A 242 17.85 11.50 -4.25
N VAL A 243 17.77 10.19 -4.01
CA VAL A 243 18.84 9.37 -3.42
C VAL A 243 19.42 8.36 -4.41
N ARG A 244 19.04 8.45 -5.70
CA ARG A 244 19.46 7.49 -6.71
C ARG A 244 20.98 7.27 -6.79
N PRO A 245 21.84 8.32 -6.75
CA PRO A 245 23.29 8.12 -6.74
C PRO A 245 23.79 7.35 -5.51
N TRP A 246 23.20 7.57 -4.34
CA TRP A 246 23.54 6.85 -3.11
C TRP A 246 23.15 5.37 -3.20
N ILE A 247 21.94 5.07 -3.68
CA ILE A 247 21.50 3.68 -3.90
C ILE A 247 22.45 2.97 -4.87
N ASP A 248 22.76 3.60 -6.01
CA ASP A 248 23.64 3.02 -7.03
C ASP A 248 25.05 2.75 -6.47
N SER A 249 25.54 3.56 -5.52
CA SER A 249 26.84 3.34 -4.88
C SER A 249 26.85 2.09 -4.02
N ILE A 250 25.78 1.84 -3.26
CA ILE A 250 25.63 0.65 -2.41
C ILE A 250 25.53 -0.61 -3.28
N ILE A 251 24.62 -0.63 -4.26
CA ILE A 251 24.38 -1.82 -5.10
C ILE A 251 25.63 -2.22 -5.91
N LYS A 252 26.48 -1.25 -6.28
CA LYS A 252 27.73 -1.51 -7.02
C LYS A 252 28.90 -1.88 -6.11
N GLY A 253 28.72 -1.90 -4.79
CA GLY A 253 29.81 -2.13 -3.83
C GLY A 253 30.83 -1.00 -3.80
N VAL A 254 30.45 0.22 -4.21
CA VAL A 254 31.32 1.39 -4.17
C VAL A 254 31.11 2.07 -2.82
N CYS A 255 32.04 1.85 -1.88
CA CYS A 255 32.08 2.63 -0.65
C CYS A 255 32.34 4.10 -1.00
N VAL A 256 31.34 4.96 -0.85
CA VAL A 256 31.53 6.41 -0.92
C VAL A 256 31.97 6.84 0.48
N ALA A 257 33.27 7.07 0.62
CA ALA A 257 33.88 7.66 1.81
C ALA A 257 33.56 9.15 1.92
#